data_AF-A0A179FUQ9-F1
#
_entry.id   AF-A0A179FUQ9-F1
#
_cell.length_a   1.000
_cell.length_b   1.000
_cell.length_c   1.000
_cell.angle_alpha   90.00
_cell.angle_beta   90.00
_cell.angle_gamma   90.00
#
_symmetry.space_group_name_H-M   'P 1'
#
loop_
_entity.id
_entity.type
_entity.pdbx_description
1 polymer ?
#
loop_
_entity_poly.entity_id
_entity_poly.type
_entity_poly.pdbx_seq_one_letter_code
_entity_poly.pdbx_strand_id
1 'polypeptide(L)'
;MAFSTASHLPSLDLTGDFNHLLQTHNAAPTLGKVALDVDVLEGFVKEAYRINSHITSLHKELKDVRQAYLSTAQPRRTPGRKGQGPPQVLTDREREEVDVNAKQMIRELNASIRALDDAEQLRRETESALIRKKYASSFSALSSWASGGGVSSRSPEHAAAEAQAQQTDIHRDGILWLLRQRLELCCRTQQDMMETRLTREMEKTRGMLSAPAGDFTPFPPMSEKAWMAATMVQDPADDTPAEAPEYTQGVTQEQLQMFEEGNQDMLRHYESTLDKVRTAEQSLVEISELQSLLVNNLAVQSEHIELLVADSYSTADNVGGGNKELKKATKRPSTARYTFFAASGLCAFLVIWDLII
;
A
#
# COMPACT_ATOMS: atom_id res chain seq x y z
N MET A 1 53.11 -12.58 -2.54
CA MET A 1 51.98 -13.30 -3.16
C MET A 1 51.14 -12.26 -3.86
N ALA A 2 50.90 -12.46 -5.16
CA ALA A 2 50.29 -11.46 -6.04
C ALA A 2 48.81 -11.27 -5.70
N PHE A 3 48.41 -10.05 -5.38
CA PHE A 3 47.00 -9.67 -5.36
C PHE A 3 46.54 -9.57 -6.81
N SER A 4 45.83 -10.61 -7.27
CA SER A 4 45.11 -10.56 -8.53
C SER A 4 44.02 -9.51 -8.41
N THR A 5 44.21 -8.35 -9.03
CA THR A 5 43.18 -7.32 -9.15
C THR A 5 42.15 -7.77 -10.18
N ALA A 6 41.32 -8.75 -9.81
CA ALA A 6 40.13 -9.09 -10.57
C ALA A 6 39.10 -7.97 -10.31
N SER A 7 38.85 -7.15 -11.33
CA SER A 7 37.76 -6.17 -11.34
C SER A 7 36.43 -6.94 -11.37
N HIS A 8 35.87 -7.21 -10.19
CA HIS A 8 34.57 -7.87 -10.08
C HIS A 8 33.45 -6.88 -10.42
N LEU A 9 32.52 -7.33 -11.27
CA LEU A 9 31.28 -6.60 -11.55
C LEU A 9 30.45 -6.48 -10.24
N PRO A 10 29.73 -5.36 -10.02
CA PRO A 10 28.97 -5.11 -8.79
C PRO A 10 27.80 -6.08 -8.54
N SER A 11 27.55 -7.05 -9.43
CA SER A 11 26.47 -8.03 -9.35
C SER A 11 26.92 -9.45 -8.95
N LEU A 12 28.21 -9.69 -8.73
CA LEU A 12 28.69 -11.01 -8.27
C LEU A 12 28.54 -11.16 -6.75
N ASP A 13 28.00 -12.29 -6.31
CA ASP A 13 27.95 -12.64 -4.89
C ASP A 13 29.35 -13.04 -4.39
N LEU A 14 30.05 -12.08 -3.79
CA LEU A 14 31.41 -12.24 -3.25
C LEU A 14 31.42 -12.81 -1.82
N THR A 15 30.27 -13.26 -1.30
CA THR A 15 30.16 -13.77 0.08
C THR A 15 31.09 -14.95 0.32
N GLY A 16 31.30 -15.81 -0.70
CA GLY A 16 32.24 -16.94 -0.63
C GLY A 16 33.70 -16.50 -0.47
N ASP A 17 34.15 -15.56 -1.31
CA ASP A 17 35.52 -15.04 -1.27
C ASP A 17 35.81 -14.28 0.03
N PHE A 18 34.82 -13.51 0.50
CA PHE A 18 34.91 -12.80 1.77
C PHE A 18 34.98 -13.78 2.95
N ASN A 19 34.21 -14.87 2.94
CA ASN A 19 34.27 -15.90 3.98
C ASN A 19 35.60 -16.65 3.99
N HIS A 20 36.18 -16.89 2.82
CA HIS A 20 37.52 -17.47 2.72
C HIS A 20 38.58 -16.54 3.35
N LEU A 21 38.49 -15.23 3.10
CA LEU A 21 39.36 -14.24 3.74
C LEU A 21 39.16 -14.19 5.26
N LEU A 22 37.92 -14.25 5.75
CA LEU A 22 37.62 -14.28 7.19
C LEU A 22 38.22 -15.53 7.86
N GLN A 23 38.09 -16.70 7.24
CA GLN A 23 38.72 -17.93 7.72
C GLN A 23 40.25 -17.81 7.78
N THR A 24 40.86 -17.19 6.77
CA THR A 24 42.31 -16.94 6.74
C THR A 24 42.77 -16.06 7.90
N HIS A 25 41.89 -15.18 8.40
CA HIS A 25 42.14 -14.30 9.54
C HIS A 25 41.60 -14.84 10.88
N ASN A 26 41.22 -16.13 10.98
CA ASN A 26 40.59 -16.73 12.18
C ASN A 26 39.33 -15.99 12.65
N ALA A 27 38.62 -15.30 11.76
CA ALA A 27 37.34 -14.69 12.03
C ALA A 27 36.20 -15.65 11.68
N ALA A 28 35.07 -15.54 12.39
CA ALA A 28 33.89 -16.32 12.08
C ALA A 28 33.38 -15.98 10.66
N PRO A 29 32.94 -16.97 9.87
CA PRO A 29 32.33 -16.71 8.57
C PRO A 29 31.08 -15.84 8.75
N THR A 30 30.79 -14.98 7.78
CA THR A 30 29.51 -14.29 7.71
C THR A 30 28.42 -15.35 7.65
N LEU A 31 27.45 -15.29 8.57
CA LEU A 31 26.26 -16.13 8.48
C LEU A 31 25.58 -15.83 7.14
N GLY A 32 25.66 -16.76 6.20
CA GLY A 32 24.85 -16.72 4.98
C GLY A 32 23.37 -16.66 5.36
N LYS A 33 22.58 -15.88 4.61
CA LYS A 33 21.14 -15.58 4.80
C LYS A 33 20.61 -16.12 6.14
N VAL A 34 20.90 -15.40 7.23
CA VAL A 34 20.24 -15.66 8.51
C VAL A 34 18.75 -15.64 8.20
N ALA A 35 18.09 -16.79 8.31
CA ALA A 35 16.65 -16.84 8.31
C ALA A 35 16.24 -15.96 9.49
N LEU A 36 15.79 -14.74 9.21
CA LEU A 36 15.37 -13.81 10.26
C LEU A 36 14.28 -14.52 11.05
N ASP A 37 14.60 -14.86 12.30
CA ASP A 37 13.65 -15.48 13.20
C ASP A 37 12.69 -14.42 13.69
N VAL A 38 11.53 -14.32 13.03
CA VAL A 38 10.45 -13.35 13.29
C VAL A 38 9.99 -13.37 14.75
N ASP A 39 10.20 -14.47 15.48
CA ASP A 39 9.82 -14.59 16.88
C ASP A 39 10.79 -13.90 17.85
N VAL A 40 12.02 -13.63 17.43
CA VAL A 40 13.03 -12.89 18.20
C VAL A 40 12.95 -11.38 17.93
N LEU A 41 12.21 -10.96 16.90
CA LEU A 41 12.07 -9.54 16.58
C LEU A 41 11.24 -8.79 17.63
N GLU A 42 11.61 -7.52 17.80
CA GLU A 42 10.87 -6.56 18.60
C GLU A 42 9.39 -6.53 18.18
N GLY A 43 8.48 -6.34 19.14
CA GLY A 43 7.03 -6.38 18.94
C GLY A 43 6.53 -5.54 17.75
N PHE A 44 7.09 -4.33 17.57
CA PHE A 44 6.77 -3.47 16.42
C PHE A 44 7.11 -4.13 15.08
N VAL A 45 8.36 -4.61 14.93
CA VAL A 45 8.83 -5.15 13.66
C VAL A 45 8.15 -6.48 13.36
N LYS A 46 7.89 -7.29 14.39
CA LYS A 46 7.12 -8.54 14.28
C LYS A 46 5.72 -8.28 13.72
N GLU A 47 5.03 -7.27 14.24
CA GLU A 47 3.71 -6.90 13.76
C GLU A 47 3.76 -6.35 12.33
N ALA A 48 4.74 -5.51 12.01
CA ALA A 48 4.97 -5.04 10.65
C ALA A 48 5.17 -6.18 9.64
N TYR A 49 5.91 -7.24 10.00
CA TYR A 49 6.07 -8.42 9.15
C TYR A 49 4.76 -9.20 8.96
N ARG A 50 3.94 -9.33 10.00
CA ARG A 50 2.61 -9.95 9.91
C ARG A 50 1.71 -9.19 8.95
N ILE A 51 1.58 -7.87 9.15
CA ILE A 51 0.81 -6.98 8.26
C ILE A 51 1.30 -7.12 6.82
N ASN A 52 2.62 -7.08 6.60
CA ASN A 52 3.20 -7.24 5.27
C ASN A 52 2.88 -8.59 4.61
N SER A 53 2.87 -9.68 5.40
CA SER A 53 2.52 -11.00 4.91
C SER A 53 1.06 -11.07 4.47
N HIS A 54 0.15 -10.43 5.20
CA HIS A 54 -1.26 -10.33 4.86
C HIS A 54 -1.48 -9.46 3.61
N ILE A 55 -0.83 -8.30 3.51
CA ILE A 55 -0.86 -7.45 2.29
C ILE A 55 -0.37 -8.24 1.07
N THR A 56 0.74 -8.97 1.22
CA THR A 56 1.32 -9.74 0.11
C THR A 56 0.41 -10.89 -0.31
N SER A 57 -0.23 -11.56 0.64
CA SER A 57 -1.18 -12.65 0.38
C SER A 57 -2.42 -12.12 -0.34
N LEU A 58 -3.02 -11.04 0.15
CA LEU A 58 -4.15 -10.36 -0.49
C LEU A 58 -3.80 -9.93 -1.92
N HIS A 59 -2.65 -9.30 -2.15
CA HIS A 59 -2.24 -8.87 -3.48
C HIS A 59 -2.10 -10.03 -4.46
N LYS A 60 -1.58 -11.16 -3.95
CA LYS A 60 -1.43 -12.38 -4.75
C LYS A 60 -2.80 -12.96 -5.10
N GLU A 61 -3.69 -13.08 -4.12
CA GLU A 61 -5.06 -13.56 -4.33
C GLU A 61 -5.83 -12.70 -5.34
N LEU A 62 -5.74 -11.37 -5.23
CA LEU A 62 -6.36 -10.44 -6.19
C LEU A 62 -5.81 -10.64 -7.61
N LYS A 63 -4.50 -10.85 -7.76
CA LYS A 63 -3.88 -11.12 -9.07
C LYS A 63 -4.30 -12.45 -9.66
N ASP A 64 -4.35 -13.49 -8.85
CA ASP A 64 -4.72 -14.84 -9.28
C ASP A 64 -6.19 -14.88 -9.70
N VAL A 65 -7.06 -14.18 -8.95
CA VAL A 65 -8.50 -14.09 -9.22
C VAL A 65 -8.83 -13.14 -10.38
N ARG A 66 -7.99 -12.12 -10.67
CA ARG A 66 -8.25 -11.10 -11.70
C ARG A 66 -8.72 -11.65 -13.03
N GLN A 67 -8.07 -12.70 -13.55
CA GLN A 67 -8.43 -13.27 -14.84
C GLN A 67 -9.81 -13.94 -14.82
N ALA A 68 -10.10 -14.71 -13.77
CA ALA A 68 -11.38 -15.38 -13.60
C ALA A 68 -12.52 -14.38 -13.32
N TYR A 69 -12.23 -13.32 -12.57
CA TYR A 69 -13.16 -12.24 -12.22
C TYR A 69 -13.56 -11.40 -13.44
N LEU A 70 -12.58 -11.06 -14.29
CA LEU A 70 -12.80 -10.27 -15.50
C LEU A 70 -13.28 -11.12 -16.68
N SER A 71 -13.30 -12.46 -16.59
CA SER A 71 -13.82 -13.28 -17.69
C SER A 71 -15.36 -13.25 -17.68
N THR A 72 -15.97 -12.51 -18.60
CA THR A 72 -17.42 -12.55 -18.87
C THR A 72 -17.78 -13.51 -20.00
N ALA A 73 -16.78 -14.12 -20.66
CA ALA A 73 -17.00 -15.02 -21.77
C ALA A 73 -17.53 -16.37 -21.26
N GLN A 74 -18.70 -16.79 -21.76
CA GLN A 74 -19.13 -18.18 -21.61
C GLN A 74 -18.02 -19.10 -22.15
N PRO A 75 -17.66 -20.18 -21.44
CA PRO A 75 -16.58 -21.05 -21.87
C PRO A 75 -16.94 -21.60 -23.25
N ARG A 76 -16.26 -21.13 -24.31
CA ARG A 76 -16.30 -21.82 -25.61
C ARG A 76 -15.75 -23.21 -25.35
N ARG A 77 -16.65 -24.21 -25.34
CA ARG A 77 -16.29 -25.62 -25.35
C ARG A 77 -15.45 -25.85 -26.60
N THR A 78 -14.14 -25.79 -26.45
CA THR A 78 -13.18 -26.20 -27.48
C THR A 78 -12.91 -27.68 -27.24
N PRO A 79 -13.40 -28.58 -28.11
CA PRO A 79 -13.11 -29.99 -27.98
C PRO A 79 -11.64 -30.18 -28.40
N GLY A 80 -10.72 -30.40 -27.45
CA GLY A 80 -9.37 -30.84 -27.84
C GLY A 80 -8.22 -30.73 -26.86
N ARG A 81 -8.28 -29.94 -25.76
CA ARG A 81 -7.09 -29.76 -24.90
C ARG A 81 -7.18 -30.59 -23.62
N LYS A 82 -6.71 -31.84 -23.67
CA LYS A 82 -6.45 -32.66 -22.48
C LYS A 82 -5.29 -32.03 -21.69
N GLY A 83 -5.57 -31.44 -20.53
CA GLY A 83 -4.51 -31.06 -19.57
C GLY A 83 -4.79 -29.83 -18.70
N GLN A 84 -5.73 -28.97 -19.05
CA GLN A 84 -6.18 -27.87 -18.19
C GLN A 84 -7.71 -27.92 -18.12
N GLY A 85 -8.25 -27.96 -16.91
CA GLY A 85 -9.69 -27.88 -16.69
C GLY A 85 -10.28 -26.64 -17.38
N PRO A 86 -11.60 -26.62 -17.65
CA PRO A 86 -12.24 -25.45 -18.23
C PRO A 86 -11.88 -24.20 -17.42
N PRO A 87 -11.57 -23.05 -18.05
CA PRO A 87 -11.33 -21.81 -17.34
C PRO A 87 -12.53 -21.56 -16.42
N GLN A 88 -12.31 -21.62 -15.12
CA GLN A 88 -13.35 -21.49 -14.12
C GLN A 88 -13.80 -20.03 -14.11
N VAL A 89 -14.88 -19.74 -14.82
CA VAL A 89 -15.52 -18.43 -14.80
C VAL A 89 -16.20 -18.28 -13.45
N LEU A 90 -15.84 -17.24 -12.70
CA LEU A 90 -16.51 -16.95 -11.44
C LEU A 90 -17.95 -16.51 -11.73
N THR A 91 -18.90 -17.04 -10.98
CA THR A 91 -20.29 -16.60 -10.97
C THR A 91 -20.39 -15.18 -10.42
N ASP A 92 -21.48 -14.46 -10.74
CA ASP A 92 -21.70 -13.10 -10.23
C ASP A 92 -21.66 -13.03 -8.70
N ARG A 93 -22.10 -14.10 -8.02
CA ARG A 93 -22.07 -14.17 -6.56
C ARG A 93 -20.66 -14.38 -6.01
N GLU A 94 -19.87 -15.27 -6.61
CA GLU A 94 -18.47 -15.45 -6.23
C GLU A 94 -17.64 -14.18 -6.47
N ARG A 95 -17.95 -13.40 -7.50
CA ARG A 95 -17.31 -12.08 -7.74
C ARG A 95 -17.64 -11.09 -6.64
N GLU A 96 -18.90 -11.02 -6.21
CA GLU A 96 -19.30 -10.15 -5.10
C GLU A 96 -18.65 -10.58 -3.79
N GLU A 97 -18.55 -11.89 -3.53
CA GLU A 97 -17.85 -12.43 -2.35
C GLU A 97 -16.37 -12.03 -2.35
N VAL A 98 -15.69 -12.06 -3.52
CA VAL A 98 -14.32 -11.57 -3.68
C VAL A 98 -14.23 -10.07 -3.37
N ASP A 99 -15.16 -9.26 -3.89
CA ASP A 99 -15.16 -7.81 -3.67
C ASP A 99 -15.40 -7.45 -2.20
N VAL A 100 -16.34 -8.14 -1.52
CA VAL A 100 -16.62 -7.96 -0.09
C VAL A 100 -15.43 -8.38 0.76
N ASN A 101 -14.86 -9.56 0.50
CA ASN A 101 -13.69 -10.06 1.25
C ASN A 101 -12.48 -9.13 1.07
N ALA A 102 -12.17 -8.72 -0.16
CA ALA A 102 -11.07 -7.81 -0.44
C ALA A 102 -11.23 -6.47 0.30
N LYS A 103 -12.44 -5.88 0.30
CA LYS A 103 -12.71 -4.65 1.07
C LYS A 103 -12.49 -4.84 2.55
N GLN A 104 -13.00 -5.95 3.11
CA GLN A 104 -12.87 -6.24 4.52
C GLN A 104 -11.39 -6.35 4.91
N MET A 105 -10.61 -7.12 4.14
CA MET A 105 -9.17 -7.25 4.36
C MET A 105 -8.44 -5.91 4.22
N ILE A 106 -8.78 -5.08 3.23
CA ILE A 106 -8.14 -3.75 3.09
C ILE A 106 -8.45 -2.85 4.28
N ARG A 107 -9.68 -2.85 4.80
CA ARG A 107 -10.05 -2.06 5.99
C ARG A 107 -9.34 -2.56 7.24
N GLU A 108 -9.28 -3.87 7.43
CA GLU A 108 -8.58 -4.49 8.55
C GLU A 108 -7.08 -4.17 8.49
N LEU A 109 -6.46 -4.31 7.31
CA LEU A 109 -5.07 -3.93 7.09
C LEU A 109 -4.84 -2.44 7.35
N ASN A 110 -5.73 -1.57 6.88
CA ASN A 110 -5.64 -0.13 7.16
C ASN A 110 -5.71 0.16 8.67
N ALA A 111 -6.65 -0.47 9.38
CA ALA A 111 -6.79 -0.35 10.82
C ALA A 111 -5.56 -0.87 11.57
N SER A 112 -4.99 -1.99 11.14
CA SER A 112 -3.76 -2.56 11.73
C SER A 112 -2.55 -1.63 11.55
N ILE A 113 -2.40 -1.00 10.38
CA ILE A 113 -1.34 -0.02 10.11
C ILE A 113 -1.54 1.23 10.98
N ARG A 114 -2.77 1.71 11.15
CA ARG A 114 -3.06 2.85 12.05
C ARG A 114 -2.74 2.52 13.49
N ALA A 115 -3.17 1.36 13.99
CA ALA A 115 -2.85 0.91 15.34
C ALA A 115 -1.33 0.79 15.58
N LEU A 116 -0.59 0.33 14.56
CA LEU A 116 0.87 0.24 14.61
C LEU A 116 1.52 1.64 14.64
N ASP A 117 0.99 2.60 13.88
CA ASP A 117 1.44 4.00 13.89
C ASP A 117 1.13 4.69 15.23
N ASP A 118 -0.07 4.52 15.77
CA ASP A 118 -0.46 5.07 17.07
C ASP A 118 0.45 4.53 18.20
N ALA A 119 0.76 3.23 18.17
CA ALA A 119 1.68 2.61 19.12
C ALA A 119 3.10 3.18 19.01
N GLU A 120 3.56 3.49 17.79
CA GLU A 120 4.87 4.10 17.55
C GLU A 120 4.91 5.57 17.98
N GLN A 121 3.83 6.33 17.76
CA GLN A 121 3.72 7.71 18.28
C GLN A 121 3.80 7.74 19.81
N LEU A 122 3.10 6.84 20.50
CA LEU A 122 3.19 6.72 21.96
C LEU A 122 4.62 6.38 22.42
N ARG A 123 5.33 5.51 21.71
CA ARG A 123 6.75 5.23 21.99
C ARG A 123 7.60 6.48 21.83
N ARG A 124 7.46 7.22 20.73
CA ARG A 124 8.22 8.46 20.48
C ARG A 124 7.99 9.51 21.55
N GLU A 125 6.73 9.69 21.96
CA GLU A 125 6.38 10.61 23.04
C GLU A 125 6.99 10.18 24.38
N THR A 126 6.89 8.90 24.72
CA THR A 126 7.46 8.37 25.97
C THR A 126 8.99 8.43 25.98
N GLU A 127 9.66 8.07 24.88
CA GLU A 127 11.11 8.17 24.77
C GLU A 127 11.61 9.61 24.83
N SER A 128 10.97 10.53 24.09
CA SER A 128 11.32 11.95 24.17
C SER A 128 11.08 12.53 25.57
N ALA A 129 10.05 12.09 26.29
CA ALA A 129 9.79 12.50 27.67
C ALA A 129 10.83 11.91 28.64
N LEU A 130 11.24 10.66 28.44
CA LEU A 130 12.26 9.99 29.24
C LEU A 130 13.64 10.62 29.02
N ILE A 131 14.03 10.90 27.77
CA ILE A 131 15.28 11.59 27.43
C ILE A 131 15.26 12.99 28.07
N ARG A 132 14.18 13.76 27.86
CA ARG A 132 14.02 15.06 28.53
C ARG A 132 14.16 14.94 30.04
N LYS A 133 13.49 14.00 30.70
CA LYS A 133 13.58 13.83 32.17
C LYS A 133 14.98 13.42 32.64
N LYS A 134 15.63 12.47 31.97
CA LYS A 134 16.95 11.96 32.34
C LYS A 134 18.02 13.05 32.28
N TYR A 135 17.94 13.92 31.27
CA TYR A 135 18.99 14.88 31.00
C TYR A 135 18.62 16.34 31.33
N ALA A 136 17.34 16.63 31.61
CA ALA A 136 16.88 17.90 32.21
C ALA A 136 16.89 17.88 33.76
N SER A 137 17.18 16.73 34.38
CA SER A 137 17.42 16.63 35.82
C SER A 137 18.51 17.62 36.26
N SER A 138 18.22 18.41 37.30
CA SER A 138 18.87 19.63 37.83
C SER A 138 20.40 19.65 37.96
N PHE A 139 21.11 18.56 37.69
CA PHE A 139 22.57 18.48 37.75
C PHE A 139 23.27 18.99 36.48
N SER A 140 22.60 18.92 35.31
CA SER A 140 23.16 19.38 34.03
C SER A 140 23.35 20.90 34.00
N ALA A 141 22.37 21.65 34.50
CA ALA A 141 22.40 23.12 34.57
C ALA A 141 23.50 23.68 35.50
N LEU A 142 23.85 22.96 36.56
CA LEU A 142 24.95 23.35 37.46
C LEU A 142 26.33 22.98 36.89
N SER A 143 26.41 21.91 36.09
CA SER A 143 27.65 21.51 35.43
C SER A 143 28.05 22.43 34.27
N SER A 144 27.08 22.99 33.53
CA SER A 144 27.35 23.90 32.40
C SER A 144 27.77 25.31 32.84
N TRP A 145 27.27 25.79 33.99
CA TRP A 145 27.70 27.06 34.58
C TRP A 145 29.15 26.99 35.11
N ALA A 146 29.55 25.88 35.72
CA ALA A 146 30.89 25.71 36.29
C ALA A 146 32.00 25.55 35.23
N SER A 147 31.67 25.10 34.01
CA SER A 147 32.63 24.93 32.92
C SER A 147 32.75 26.17 32.01
N GLY A 148 32.08 27.29 32.32
CA GLY A 148 32.18 28.53 31.56
C GLY A 148 31.65 28.46 30.12
N GLY A 149 30.82 27.46 29.81
CA GLY A 149 30.26 27.24 28.48
C GLY A 149 28.85 27.82 28.37
N GLY A 150 28.57 28.56 27.29
CA GLY A 150 27.23 29.06 26.99
C GLY A 150 26.18 27.93 26.97
N VAL A 151 24.92 28.35 27.13
CA VAL A 151 23.67 27.60 27.40
C VAL A 151 23.36 26.36 26.52
N SER A 152 24.22 25.96 25.59
CA SER A 152 23.94 24.95 24.56
C SER A 152 24.87 23.73 24.53
N SER A 153 25.76 23.53 25.51
CA SER A 153 26.56 22.29 25.53
C SER A 153 25.72 21.10 26.04
N ARG A 154 24.88 20.54 25.16
CA ARG A 154 24.24 19.23 25.35
C ARG A 154 25.32 18.22 25.76
N SER A 155 25.07 17.42 26.80
CA SER A 155 25.98 16.34 27.17
C SER A 155 26.21 15.43 25.95
N PRO A 156 27.45 14.99 25.66
CA PRO A 156 27.72 14.10 24.52
C PRO A 156 26.92 12.78 24.63
N GLU A 157 26.59 12.36 25.85
CA GLU A 157 25.74 11.20 26.11
C GLU A 157 24.27 11.45 25.74
N HIS A 158 23.74 12.66 25.97
CA HIS A 158 22.40 13.06 25.53
C HIS A 158 22.31 13.08 24.00
N ALA A 159 23.30 13.68 23.33
CA ALA A 159 23.33 13.77 21.87
C ALA A 159 23.41 12.38 21.21
N ALA A 160 24.19 11.46 21.79
CA ALA A 160 24.27 10.08 21.29
C ALA A 160 22.96 9.30 21.49
N ALA A 161 22.29 9.47 22.63
CA ALA A 161 20.99 8.82 22.89
C ALA A 161 19.88 9.38 21.98
N GLU A 162 19.86 10.69 21.76
CA GLU A 162 18.92 11.35 20.83
C GLU A 162 19.13 10.90 19.39
N ALA A 163 20.38 10.79 18.93
CA ALA A 163 20.70 10.31 17.58
C ALA A 163 20.28 8.85 17.35
N GLN A 164 20.46 7.96 18.35
CA GLN A 164 20.01 6.57 18.25
C GLN A 164 18.47 6.46 18.21
N ALA A 165 17.77 7.28 18.98
CA ALA A 165 16.31 7.35 18.95
C ALA A 165 15.82 7.83 17.57
N GLN A 166 16.40 8.91 17.04
CA GLN A 166 16.09 9.42 15.70
C GLN A 166 16.33 8.38 14.60
N GLN A 167 17.44 7.63 14.66
CA GLN A 167 17.71 6.58 13.68
C GLN A 167 16.65 5.46 13.72
N THR A 168 16.17 5.13 14.92
CA THR A 168 15.10 4.14 15.10
C THR A 168 13.78 4.67 14.54
N ASP A 169 13.47 5.94 14.80
CA ASP A 169 12.26 6.60 14.32
C ASP A 169 12.23 6.65 12.78
N ILE A 170 13.34 7.04 12.13
CA ILE A 170 13.47 7.03 10.67
C ILE A 170 13.22 5.63 10.09
N HIS A 171 13.83 4.60 10.70
CA HIS A 171 13.66 3.23 10.23
C HIS A 171 12.19 2.78 10.33
N ARG A 172 11.51 3.10 11.44
CA ARG A 172 10.11 2.72 11.65
C ARG A 172 9.14 3.52 10.79
N ASP A 173 9.41 4.80 10.56
CA ASP A 173 8.68 5.62 9.59
C ASP A 173 8.80 5.05 8.18
N GLY A 174 10.00 4.62 7.78
CA GLY A 174 10.22 3.94 6.50
C GLY A 174 9.44 2.63 6.38
N ILE A 175 9.32 1.85 7.47
CA ILE A 175 8.50 0.64 7.50
C ILE A 175 7.02 0.97 7.33
N LEU A 176 6.48 1.92 8.09
CA LEU A 176 5.08 2.33 8.00
C LEU A 176 4.74 2.87 6.60
N TRP A 177 5.62 3.68 6.03
CA TRP A 177 5.50 4.19 4.67
C TRP A 177 5.43 3.05 3.65
N LEU A 178 6.34 2.06 3.74
CA LEU A 178 6.36 0.91 2.85
C LEU A 178 5.06 0.07 2.97
N LEU A 179 4.55 -0.15 4.18
CA LEU A 179 3.30 -0.88 4.40
C LEU A 179 2.12 -0.16 3.77
N ARG A 180 2.02 1.17 3.97
CA ARG A 180 0.97 2.02 3.38
C ARG A 180 1.05 2.02 1.86
N GLN A 181 2.25 2.10 1.29
CA GLN A 181 2.48 2.06 -0.14
C GLN A 181 2.05 0.71 -0.74
N ARG A 182 2.38 -0.40 -0.08
CA ARG A 182 1.96 -1.73 -0.54
C ARG A 182 0.46 -1.92 -0.44
N LEU A 183 -0.19 -1.41 0.60
CA LEU A 183 -1.64 -1.43 0.73
C LEU A 183 -2.31 -0.61 -0.37
N GLU A 184 -1.78 0.58 -0.69
CA GLU A 184 -2.26 1.42 -1.80
C GLU A 184 -2.23 0.67 -3.13
N LEU A 185 -1.16 -0.06 -3.43
CA LEU A 185 -1.08 -0.89 -4.65
C LEU A 185 -2.15 -1.98 -4.70
N CYS A 186 -2.53 -2.54 -3.54
CA CYS A 186 -3.62 -3.52 -3.45
C CYS A 186 -4.97 -2.85 -3.72
N CYS A 187 -5.23 -1.70 -3.08
CA CYS A 187 -6.44 -0.89 -3.31
C CYS A 187 -6.60 -0.55 -4.79
N ARG A 188 -5.52 -0.08 -5.43
CA ARG A 188 -5.51 0.24 -6.85
C ARG A 188 -5.82 -0.96 -7.72
N THR A 189 -5.25 -2.13 -7.42
CA THR A 189 -5.52 -3.37 -8.17
C THR A 189 -6.98 -3.78 -8.05
N GLN A 190 -7.58 -3.67 -6.86
CA GLN A 190 -9.00 -3.94 -6.67
C GLN A 190 -9.87 -2.94 -7.43
N GLN A 191 -9.57 -1.65 -7.32
CA GLN A 191 -10.31 -0.59 -8.00
C GLN A 191 -10.30 -0.79 -9.52
N ASP A 192 -9.13 -1.06 -10.12
CA ASP A 192 -9.01 -1.34 -11.56
C ASP A 192 -9.92 -2.50 -11.98
N MET A 193 -10.03 -3.56 -11.16
CA MET A 193 -10.91 -4.71 -11.42
C MET A 193 -12.39 -4.31 -11.36
N MET A 194 -12.78 -3.55 -10.34
CA MET A 194 -14.14 -3.09 -10.15
C MET A 194 -14.59 -2.09 -11.22
N GLU A 195 -13.74 -1.14 -11.61
CA GLU A 195 -13.97 -0.19 -12.70
C GLU A 195 -14.19 -0.92 -14.03
N THR A 196 -13.34 -1.91 -14.32
CA THR A 196 -13.48 -2.72 -15.53
C THR A 196 -14.79 -3.52 -15.53
N ARG A 197 -15.26 -4.00 -14.36
CA ARG A 197 -16.54 -4.70 -14.25
C ARG A 197 -17.70 -3.73 -14.43
N LEU A 198 -17.69 -2.61 -13.74
CA LEU A 198 -18.73 -1.59 -13.77
C LEU A 198 -18.93 -1.04 -15.19
N THR A 199 -17.83 -0.71 -15.88
CA THR A 199 -17.87 -0.24 -17.27
C THR A 199 -18.50 -1.27 -18.20
N ARG A 200 -18.18 -2.56 -18.05
CA ARG A 200 -18.78 -3.64 -18.85
C ARG A 200 -20.26 -3.86 -18.56
N GLU A 201 -20.69 -3.78 -17.29
CA GLU A 201 -22.11 -3.87 -16.95
C GLU A 201 -22.90 -2.66 -17.45
N MET A 202 -22.31 -1.46 -17.38
CA MET A 202 -22.89 -0.26 -17.98
C MET A 202 -23.02 -0.37 -19.49
N GLU A 203 -21.99 -0.86 -20.18
CA GLU A 203 -22.01 -1.10 -21.62
C GLU A 203 -23.05 -2.15 -22.01
N LYS A 204 -23.18 -3.23 -21.22
CA LYS A 204 -24.19 -4.27 -21.42
C LYS A 204 -25.61 -3.73 -21.22
N THR A 205 -25.83 -2.94 -20.18
CA THR A 205 -27.12 -2.27 -19.93
C THR A 205 -27.45 -1.32 -21.07
N ARG A 206 -26.48 -0.52 -21.52
CA ARG A 206 -26.62 0.36 -22.69
C ARG A 206 -26.89 -0.41 -23.97
N GLY A 207 -26.25 -1.57 -24.15
CA GLY A 207 -26.45 -2.47 -25.29
C GLY A 207 -27.79 -3.19 -25.28
N MET A 208 -28.35 -3.52 -24.12
CA MET A 208 -29.71 -4.08 -23.97
C MET A 208 -30.78 -3.03 -24.25
N LEU A 209 -30.59 -1.81 -23.76
CA LEU A 209 -31.45 -0.66 -24.10
C LEU A 209 -31.33 -0.26 -25.58
N SER A 210 -30.17 -0.55 -26.19
CA SER A 210 -29.86 -0.31 -27.59
C SER A 210 -29.92 -1.60 -28.43
N ALA A 211 -30.63 -2.63 -27.97
CA ALA A 211 -30.90 -3.82 -28.78
C ALA A 211 -31.51 -3.38 -30.12
N PRO A 212 -31.04 -3.97 -31.23
CA PRO A 212 -31.13 -3.33 -32.52
C PRO A 212 -32.58 -3.19 -32.93
N ALA A 213 -32.97 -1.99 -33.35
CA ALA A 213 -34.12 -1.77 -34.22
C ALA A 213 -34.03 -2.55 -35.57
N GLY A 214 -33.13 -3.54 -35.68
CA GLY A 214 -32.79 -4.32 -36.87
C GLY A 214 -32.96 -5.83 -36.72
N ASP A 215 -33.46 -6.35 -35.60
CA ASP A 215 -33.86 -7.78 -35.48
C ASP A 215 -35.37 -7.97 -35.24
N PHE A 216 -36.15 -6.89 -35.40
CA PHE A 216 -37.44 -7.07 -36.05
C PHE A 216 -37.11 -7.47 -37.49
N THR A 217 -37.13 -8.77 -37.80
CA THR A 217 -37.48 -9.16 -39.16
C THR A 217 -38.70 -8.32 -39.51
N PRO A 218 -38.65 -7.44 -40.53
CA PRO A 218 -39.87 -6.79 -40.97
C PRO A 218 -40.80 -7.95 -41.27
N PHE A 219 -41.93 -8.04 -40.56
CA PHE A 219 -43.09 -8.69 -41.15
C PHE A 219 -43.12 -8.15 -42.58
N PRO A 220 -43.07 -9.03 -43.61
CA PRO A 220 -42.96 -8.59 -44.98
C PRO A 220 -44.03 -7.50 -45.16
N PRO A 221 -43.67 -6.28 -45.58
CA PRO A 221 -44.62 -5.18 -45.59
C PRO A 221 -45.80 -5.65 -46.40
N MET A 222 -46.93 -5.83 -45.71
CA MET A 222 -48.16 -6.26 -46.35
C MET A 222 -48.39 -5.26 -47.47
N SER A 223 -48.36 -5.72 -48.72
CA SER A 223 -48.29 -4.80 -49.86
C SER A 223 -49.45 -3.83 -49.80
N GLU A 224 -49.30 -2.68 -50.45
CA GLU A 224 -50.36 -1.66 -50.45
C GLU A 224 -51.69 -2.16 -51.09
N LYS A 225 -51.71 -3.37 -51.65
CA LYS A 225 -52.92 -4.04 -52.14
C LYS A 225 -53.60 -4.94 -51.10
N ALA A 226 -52.85 -5.43 -50.12
CA ALA A 226 -53.33 -6.39 -49.12
C ALA A 226 -54.09 -5.73 -47.96
N TRP A 227 -53.69 -4.52 -47.52
CA TRP A 227 -54.50 -3.72 -46.58
C TRP A 227 -55.78 -3.24 -47.26
N MET A 228 -55.72 -2.72 -48.49
CA MET A 228 -56.92 -2.31 -49.24
C MET A 228 -57.88 -3.48 -49.51
N ALA A 229 -57.36 -4.68 -49.75
CA ALA A 229 -58.18 -5.89 -49.88
C ALA A 229 -58.86 -6.29 -48.56
N ALA A 230 -58.21 -6.07 -47.41
CA ALA A 230 -58.80 -6.34 -46.09
C ALA A 230 -59.86 -5.29 -45.69
N THR A 231 -59.71 -4.02 -46.09
CA THR A 231 -60.72 -2.97 -45.82
C THR A 231 -61.90 -2.97 -46.77
N MET A 232 -61.83 -3.68 -47.91
CA MET A 232 -62.93 -3.74 -48.90
C MET A 232 -63.90 -4.92 -48.72
N VAL A 233 -63.69 -5.83 -47.74
CA VAL A 233 -64.64 -6.91 -47.44
C VAL A 233 -65.78 -6.42 -46.55
N GLN A 234 -66.50 -5.41 -47.03
CA GLN A 234 -67.74 -4.96 -46.43
C GLN A 234 -68.77 -4.62 -47.51
N ASP A 235 -69.14 -5.63 -48.31
CA ASP A 235 -70.41 -5.63 -49.05
C ASP A 235 -70.98 -7.07 -49.06
N PRO A 236 -72.21 -7.33 -48.58
CA PRO A 236 -72.73 -8.67 -48.40
C PRO A 236 -73.62 -9.07 -49.58
N ALA A 237 -73.03 -9.56 -50.67
CA ALA A 237 -73.80 -10.23 -51.73
C ALA A 237 -72.88 -10.97 -52.71
N ASP A 238 -72.39 -12.17 -52.36
CA ASP A 238 -72.25 -13.23 -53.36
C ASP A 238 -72.05 -14.61 -52.71
N ASP A 239 -72.89 -15.57 -53.07
CA ASP A 239 -72.79 -16.98 -52.68
C ASP A 239 -71.73 -17.68 -53.55
N THR A 240 -70.47 -17.70 -53.10
CA THR A 240 -69.46 -18.64 -53.63
C THR A 240 -68.60 -19.22 -52.50
N PRO A 241 -68.44 -20.55 -52.40
CA PRO A 241 -67.55 -21.16 -51.42
C PRO A 241 -66.11 -21.12 -51.96
N ALA A 242 -65.48 -19.95 -51.90
CA ALA A 242 -64.05 -19.81 -52.12
C ALA A 242 -63.36 -19.74 -50.76
N GLU A 243 -62.50 -20.72 -50.47
CA GLU A 243 -61.67 -20.80 -49.27
C GLU A 243 -61.01 -19.45 -49.00
N ALA A 244 -61.43 -18.80 -47.91
CA ALA A 244 -60.85 -17.57 -47.45
C ALA A 244 -59.38 -17.83 -47.07
N PRO A 245 -58.43 -16.98 -47.49
CA PRO A 245 -57.06 -17.13 -47.04
C PRO A 245 -56.99 -16.86 -45.54
N GLU A 246 -56.56 -17.87 -44.79
CA GLU A 246 -56.47 -17.92 -43.33
C GLU A 246 -55.34 -17.02 -42.77
N TYR A 247 -55.30 -15.75 -43.18
CA TYR A 247 -54.23 -14.80 -42.80
C TYR A 247 -54.69 -13.70 -41.83
N THR A 248 -55.79 -13.91 -41.12
CA THR A 248 -56.27 -13.04 -40.03
C THR A 248 -56.11 -13.69 -38.66
N GLN A 249 -55.04 -14.46 -38.45
CA GLN A 249 -54.56 -14.70 -37.09
C GLN A 249 -53.83 -13.46 -36.59
N GLY A 250 -54.62 -12.46 -36.16
CA GLY A 250 -54.13 -11.43 -35.26
C GLY A 250 -53.52 -12.10 -34.03
N VAL A 251 -52.47 -11.47 -33.49
CA VAL A 251 -51.71 -11.87 -32.29
C VAL A 251 -52.59 -12.69 -31.34
N THR A 252 -52.31 -13.99 -31.26
CA THR A 252 -53.10 -14.89 -30.41
C THR A 252 -53.06 -14.39 -28.96
N GLN A 253 -54.15 -14.55 -28.21
CA GLN A 253 -54.23 -14.07 -26.82
C GLN A 253 -53.09 -14.64 -25.94
N GLU A 254 -52.59 -15.82 -26.27
CA GLU A 254 -51.40 -16.44 -25.68
C GLU A 254 -50.10 -15.70 -26.02
N GLN A 255 -49.92 -15.23 -27.26
CA GLN A 255 -48.76 -14.41 -27.66
C GLN A 255 -48.76 -13.04 -26.97
N LEU A 256 -49.94 -12.44 -26.74
CA LEU A 256 -50.05 -11.19 -26.00
C LEU A 256 -49.68 -11.39 -24.53
N GLN A 257 -50.13 -12.48 -23.91
CA GLN A 257 -49.77 -12.83 -22.54
C GLN A 257 -48.27 -13.10 -22.39
N MET A 258 -47.65 -13.83 -23.32
CA MET A 258 -46.20 -14.06 -23.32
C MET A 258 -45.42 -12.76 -23.52
N PHE A 259 -45.94 -11.81 -24.30
CA PHE A 259 -45.32 -10.49 -24.48
C PHE A 259 -45.42 -9.62 -23.22
N GLU A 260 -46.57 -9.62 -22.55
CA GLU A 260 -46.76 -8.94 -21.27
C GLU A 260 -45.86 -9.53 -20.17
N GLU A 261 -45.78 -10.86 -20.08
CA GLU A 261 -44.89 -11.56 -19.15
C GLU A 261 -43.42 -11.28 -19.45
N GLY A 262 -43.02 -11.31 -20.73
CA GLY A 262 -41.66 -10.98 -21.16
C GLY A 262 -41.26 -9.53 -20.88
N ASN A 263 -42.19 -8.58 -21.03
CA ASN A 263 -41.95 -7.18 -20.65
C ASN A 263 -41.78 -7.02 -19.13
N GLN A 264 -42.60 -7.71 -18.33
CA GLN A 264 -42.44 -7.69 -16.87
C GLN A 264 -41.11 -8.32 -16.44
N ASP A 265 -40.69 -9.41 -17.07
CA ASP A 265 -39.41 -10.06 -16.77
C ASP A 265 -38.22 -9.19 -17.15
N MET A 266 -38.28 -8.53 -18.32
CA MET A 266 -37.31 -7.51 -18.74
C MET A 266 -37.20 -6.37 -17.72
N LEU A 267 -38.32 -5.80 -17.26
CA LEU A 267 -38.32 -4.74 -16.26
C LEU A 267 -37.68 -5.18 -14.93
N ARG A 268 -38.01 -6.38 -14.44
CA ARG A 268 -37.39 -6.94 -13.23
C ARG A 268 -35.89 -7.15 -13.40
N HIS A 269 -35.45 -7.64 -14.56
CA HIS A 269 -34.03 -7.80 -14.87
C HIS A 269 -33.32 -6.43 -14.93
N TYR A 270 -33.97 -5.40 -15.47
CA TYR A 270 -33.42 -4.04 -15.48
C TYR A 270 -33.28 -3.47 -14.07
N GLU A 271 -34.33 -3.54 -13.24
CA GLU A 271 -34.28 -3.10 -11.85
C GLU A 271 -33.14 -3.81 -11.09
N SER A 272 -33.07 -5.14 -11.19
CA SER A 272 -32.00 -5.92 -10.57
C SER A 272 -30.61 -5.55 -11.10
N THR A 273 -30.47 -5.15 -12.37
CA THR A 273 -29.17 -4.76 -12.93
C THR A 273 -28.76 -3.37 -12.43
N LEU A 274 -29.70 -2.44 -12.33
CA LEU A 274 -29.47 -1.11 -11.78
C LEU A 274 -29.07 -1.15 -10.30
N ASP A 275 -29.70 -2.00 -9.50
CA ASP A 275 -29.34 -2.17 -8.08
C ASP A 275 -27.90 -2.70 -7.91
N LYS A 276 -27.49 -3.64 -8.77
CA LYS A 276 -26.10 -4.15 -8.80
C LYS A 276 -25.11 -3.05 -9.19
N VAL A 277 -25.42 -2.27 -10.23
CA VAL A 277 -24.58 -1.14 -10.68
C VAL A 277 -24.44 -0.11 -9.57
N ARG A 278 -25.54 0.28 -8.92
CA ARG A 278 -25.54 1.24 -7.81
C ARG A 278 -24.73 0.76 -6.61
N THR A 279 -24.84 -0.53 -6.27
CA THR A 279 -24.06 -1.13 -5.19
C THR A 279 -22.56 -1.14 -5.53
N ALA A 280 -22.21 -1.47 -6.77
CA ALA A 280 -20.82 -1.44 -7.24
C ALA A 280 -20.26 0.00 -7.28
N GLU A 281 -21.05 0.99 -7.69
CA GLU A 281 -20.69 2.41 -7.65
C GLU A 281 -20.42 2.90 -6.22
N GLN A 282 -21.33 2.64 -5.29
CA GLN A 282 -21.16 3.03 -3.89
C GLN A 282 -19.88 2.43 -3.29
N SER A 283 -19.66 1.16 -3.58
CA SER A 283 -18.44 0.45 -3.19
C SER A 283 -17.18 1.08 -3.77
N LEU A 284 -17.21 1.44 -5.06
CA LEU A 284 -16.07 2.04 -5.75
C LEU A 284 -15.75 3.41 -5.16
N VAL A 285 -16.77 4.21 -4.84
CA VAL A 285 -16.62 5.49 -4.13
C VAL A 285 -15.90 5.27 -2.80
N GLU A 286 -16.35 4.32 -1.97
CA GLU A 286 -15.72 4.05 -0.69
C GLU A 286 -14.24 3.61 -0.81
N ILE A 287 -13.92 2.77 -1.80
CA ILE A 287 -12.52 2.38 -2.08
C ILE A 287 -11.70 3.59 -2.54
N SER A 288 -12.26 4.45 -3.40
CA SER A 288 -11.60 5.65 -3.89
C SER A 288 -11.33 6.67 -2.77
N GLU A 289 -12.23 6.76 -1.78
CA GLU A 289 -12.04 7.55 -0.57
C GLU A 289 -10.88 6.99 0.27
N LEU A 290 -10.87 5.67 0.52
CA LEU A 290 -9.78 5.00 1.23
C LEU A 290 -8.43 5.16 0.52
N GLN A 291 -8.41 5.04 -0.81
CA GLN A 291 -7.22 5.26 -1.61
C GLN A 291 -6.74 6.70 -1.52
N SER A 292 -7.64 7.68 -1.66
CA SER A 292 -7.32 9.10 -1.55
C SER A 292 -6.72 9.42 -0.18
N LEU A 293 -7.29 8.87 0.90
CA LEU A 293 -6.72 8.99 2.23
C LEU A 293 -5.31 8.36 2.31
N LEU A 294 -5.10 7.17 1.75
CA LEU A 294 -3.78 6.52 1.74
C LEU A 294 -2.74 7.33 0.96
N VAL A 295 -3.08 7.82 -0.23
CA VAL A 295 -2.19 8.63 -1.08
C VAL A 295 -1.84 9.95 -0.40
N ASN A 296 -2.82 10.62 0.20
CA ASN A 296 -2.56 11.86 0.96
C ASN A 296 -1.63 11.61 2.16
N ASN A 297 -1.84 10.52 2.92
CA ASN A 297 -0.95 10.15 4.03
C ASN A 297 0.46 9.81 3.54
N LEU A 298 0.60 9.12 2.41
CA LEU A 298 1.89 8.81 1.81
C LEU A 298 2.65 10.06 1.38
N ALA A 299 1.96 11.06 0.81
CA ALA A 299 2.57 12.33 0.42
C ALA A 299 3.12 13.07 1.66
N VAL A 300 2.29 13.22 2.70
CA VAL A 300 2.70 13.87 3.97
C VAL A 300 3.87 13.12 4.62
N GLN A 301 3.84 11.79 4.62
CA GLN A 301 4.90 10.98 5.21
C GLN A 301 6.20 11.01 4.39
N SER A 302 6.12 11.09 3.06
CA SER A 302 7.30 11.22 2.21
C SER A 302 8.07 12.49 2.54
N GLU A 303 7.38 13.63 2.62
CA GLU A 303 7.99 14.91 3.00
C GLU A 303 8.62 14.84 4.39
N HIS A 304 7.93 14.25 5.36
CA HIS A 304 8.46 14.08 6.72
C HIS A 304 9.71 13.19 6.78
N ILE A 305 9.71 12.07 6.05
CA ILE A 305 10.87 11.16 5.98
C ILE A 305 12.06 11.85 5.33
N GLU A 306 11.84 12.62 4.26
CA GLU A 306 12.92 13.39 3.61
C GLU A 306 13.55 14.40 4.57
N LEU A 307 12.73 15.09 5.36
CA LEU A 307 13.21 16.00 6.41
C LEU A 307 14.00 15.26 7.50
N LEU A 308 13.49 14.14 8.01
CA LEU A 308 14.20 13.36 9.03
C LEU A 308 15.53 12.78 8.51
N VAL A 309 15.57 12.34 7.26
CA VAL A 309 16.79 11.84 6.62
C VAL A 309 17.81 12.98 6.48
N ALA A 310 17.39 14.16 6.02
CA ALA A 310 18.25 15.33 5.95
C ALA A 310 18.78 15.74 7.33
N ASP A 311 17.92 15.74 8.35
CA ASP A 311 18.29 16.03 9.73
C ASP A 311 19.29 15.00 10.28
N SER A 312 19.09 13.72 9.96
CA SER A 312 20.00 12.63 10.35
C SER A 312 21.40 12.79 9.77
N TYR A 313 21.52 13.16 8.49
CA TYR A 313 22.83 13.46 7.90
C TYR A 313 23.51 14.63 8.63
N SER A 314 22.77 15.70 8.90
CA SER A 314 23.30 16.87 9.61
C SER A 314 23.71 16.52 11.05
N THR A 315 22.93 15.69 11.73
CA THR A 315 23.17 15.27 13.12
C THR A 315 24.35 14.31 13.19
N ALA A 316 24.47 13.37 12.25
CA ALA A 316 25.61 12.48 12.16
C ALA A 316 26.94 13.25 11.95
N ASP A 317 26.94 14.23 11.04
CA ASP A 317 28.09 15.10 10.81
C ASP A 317 28.44 15.95 12.04
N ASN A 318 27.43 16.51 12.71
CA ASN A 318 27.61 17.34 13.91
C ASN A 318 28.12 16.54 15.11
N VAL A 319 27.60 15.33 15.34
CA VAL A 319 28.06 14.44 16.43
C VAL A 319 29.48 13.94 16.14
N GLY A 320 29.79 13.58 14.90
CA GLY A 320 31.12 13.15 14.48
C GLY A 320 32.17 14.27 14.62
N GLY A 321 31.84 15.48 14.17
CA GLY A 321 32.66 16.67 14.31
C GLY A 321 32.88 17.06 15.78
N GLY A 322 31.79 17.12 16.56
CA GLY A 322 31.83 17.46 17.98
C GLY A 322 32.68 16.48 18.80
N ASN A 323 32.59 15.17 18.55
CA ASN A 323 33.40 14.17 19.25
C ASN A 323 34.91 14.30 18.91
N LYS A 324 35.22 14.68 17.66
CA LYS A 324 36.60 14.97 17.22
C LYS A 324 37.16 16.22 17.91
N GLU A 325 36.33 17.24 18.08
CA GLU A 325 36.69 18.46 18.81
C GLU A 325 36.85 18.21 20.31
N LEU A 326 36.00 17.39 20.94
CA LEU A 326 36.15 16.97 22.33
C LEU A 326 37.44 16.19 22.55
N LYS A 327 37.80 15.29 21.63
CA LYS A 327 39.08 14.56 21.67
C LYS A 327 40.28 15.50 21.50
N LYS A 328 40.13 16.56 20.70
CA LYS A 328 41.15 17.60 20.51
C LYS A 328 41.25 18.53 21.74
N ALA A 329 40.13 18.85 22.38
CA ALA A 329 40.06 19.65 23.60
C ALA A 329 40.63 18.89 24.81
N THR A 330 40.34 17.60 24.95
CA THR A 330 40.89 16.74 26.01
C THR A 330 42.41 16.60 25.90
N LYS A 331 42.95 16.62 24.67
CA LYS A 331 44.39 16.56 24.41
C LYS A 331 45.09 17.90 24.62
N ARG A 332 44.39 19.03 24.71
CA ARG A 332 45.03 20.31 25.04
C ARG A 332 45.39 20.30 26.54
N PRO A 333 46.66 20.48 26.92
CA PRO A 333 47.02 20.60 28.31
C PRO A 333 46.28 21.80 28.90
N SER A 334 45.53 21.57 29.98
CA SER A 334 44.70 22.61 30.61
C SER A 334 45.59 23.78 31.04
N THR A 335 45.34 24.96 30.48
CA THR A 335 45.99 26.22 30.88
C THR A 335 45.83 26.47 32.39
N ALA A 336 44.71 26.03 32.97
CA ALA A 336 44.46 26.11 34.41
C ALA A 336 45.38 25.22 35.25
N ARG A 337 45.79 24.05 34.74
CA ARG A 337 46.81 23.22 35.40
C ARG A 337 48.17 23.93 35.39
N TYR A 338 48.52 24.55 34.26
CA TYR A 338 49.78 25.29 34.15
C TYR A 338 49.83 26.49 35.11
N THR A 339 48.75 27.28 35.20
CA THR A 339 48.69 28.43 36.13
C THR A 339 48.67 27.99 37.60
N PHE A 340 48.02 26.88 37.93
CA PHE A 340 48.05 26.31 39.28
C PHE A 340 49.47 25.87 39.69
N PHE A 341 50.17 25.11 38.83
CA PHE A 341 51.54 24.69 39.11
C PHE A 341 52.53 25.87 39.10
N ALA A 342 52.33 26.86 38.23
CA ALA A 342 53.14 28.08 38.23
C ALA A 342 52.95 28.89 39.52
N ALA A 343 51.71 29.07 39.97
CA ALA A 343 51.41 29.77 41.22
C ALA A 343 51.93 28.99 42.44
N SER A 344 51.72 27.67 42.49
CA SER A 344 52.22 26.82 43.56
C SER A 344 53.74 26.78 43.61
N GLY A 345 54.41 26.73 42.45
CA GLY A 345 55.86 26.79 42.35
C GLY A 345 56.43 28.14 42.79
N LEU A 346 55.77 29.25 42.43
CA LEU A 346 56.14 30.59 42.91
C LEU A 346 55.99 30.69 44.43
N CYS A 347 54.88 30.22 44.99
CA CYS A 347 54.71 30.16 46.45
C CYS A 347 55.77 29.31 47.14
N ALA A 348 56.08 28.11 46.63
CA ALA A 348 57.12 27.26 47.19
C ALA A 348 58.50 27.91 47.11
N PHE A 349 58.81 28.59 45.99
CA PHE A 349 60.06 29.33 45.82
C PHE A 349 60.19 30.47 46.83
N LEU A 350 59.12 31.26 47.05
CA LEU A 350 59.12 32.34 48.04
C LEU A 350 59.35 31.82 49.46
N VAL A 351 58.73 30.69 49.84
CA VAL A 351 58.93 30.08 51.16
C VAL A 351 60.37 29.59 51.35
N ILE A 352 60.99 29.00 50.32
CA ILE A 352 62.40 28.56 50.39
C ILE A 352 63.35 29.76 50.45
N TRP A 353 63.07 30.82 49.69
CA TRP A 353 63.86 32.04 49.69
C TRP A 353 63.86 32.73 51.06
N ASP A 354 62.69 32.79 51.71
CA ASP A 354 62.51 33.32 53.06
C ASP A 354 63.16 32.46 54.16
N LEU A 355 63.53 31.22 53.86
CA LEU A 355 64.17 30.29 54.80
C LEU A 355 65.70 30.28 54.69
N ILE A 356 66.25 30.77 53.58
CA ILE A 356 67.69 30.79 53.27
C ILE A 356 68.33 32.15 53.61
N ILE A 357 67.55 33.23 53.59
CA ILE A 357 67.91 34.58 54.06
C ILE A 357 67.43 34.77 55.49
#